data_AF-A0A815GUR4-F1
#
_entry.id   AF-A0A815GUR4-F1
#
_cell.length_a   1.000
_cell.length_b   1.000
_cell.length_c   1.000
_cell.angle_alpha   90.00
_cell.angle_beta   90.00
_cell.angle_gamma   90.00
#
_symmetry.space_group_name_H-M   'P 1'
#
loop_
_entity.id
_entity.type
_entity.pdbx_description
1 polymer ?
#
loop_
_entity_poly.entity_id
_entity_poly.type
_entity_poly.pdbx_seq_one_letter_code
_entity_poly.pdbx_strand_id
1 'polypeptide(L)'
;MHTNQVYRERVTANNAPHKWWHHRWFKIIGIFVIVLIVFAVILALLLNFVVFAPEKLETSSTTATSLSPQTTTTTTTQQPEWSVTGNMNNARYLHTASVLSNGKVLVTGGLGNSGMLNSAELYDPSTGIWTTTSNMSVARFHHTASVLSNEKVLVTGGYDNGYLNNTELYDPSAGTWTTTGNMNNARSFHTASLLSDGLVLVTGGESRGAYLNSAELYNPTTGIWTTTSNMTSIRHKHTSSVFSSGKVLVTGGGTRGAYLNSAELYDPSAGIWITTGNMTNRREYHTASVLSNGIVLVTGGNNAFPYLNTAELYDPSTGTWTATSNMINARSFHTASVLSNGKVLVTNGWNGYFYLNSAELYDPSTDTWTTTGKTNNARDYHTASVLSNGKVLVTGGYNGHIALDSAELY
;
A
#
# COMPACT_ATOMS: atom_id res chain seq x y z
N MET A 1 19.61 68.91 -18.62
CA MET A 1 19.05 69.21 -19.97
C MET A 1 18.59 67.88 -20.55
N HIS A 2 17.34 67.62 -20.94
CA HIS A 2 16.16 68.48 -21.09
C HIS A 2 14.87 67.67 -20.72
N THR A 3 13.99 68.27 -19.90
CA THR A 3 12.50 68.33 -19.99
C THR A 3 11.65 67.09 -20.36
N ASN A 4 10.66 66.65 -19.56
CA ASN A 4 9.27 67.18 -19.39
C ASN A 4 8.38 66.99 -20.66
N GLN A 5 7.07 66.67 -20.64
CA GLN A 5 6.00 66.71 -19.60
C GLN A 5 4.80 65.78 -20.04
N VAL A 6 4.14 65.00 -19.16
CA VAL A 6 2.80 65.24 -18.50
C VAL A 6 1.55 65.06 -19.42
N TYR A 7 0.52 64.26 -19.03
CA TYR A 7 -0.66 64.59 -18.17
C TYR A 7 -1.54 63.30 -17.98
N ARG A 8 -2.60 63.13 -17.15
CA ARG A 8 -3.35 63.98 -16.16
C ARG A 8 -4.24 63.14 -15.20
N GLU A 9 -4.07 63.30 -13.87
CA GLU A 9 -5.07 63.14 -12.76
C GLU A 9 -5.75 61.74 -12.54
N ARG A 10 -6.32 61.38 -11.38
CA ARG A 10 -6.78 62.16 -10.21
C ARG A 10 -6.81 61.29 -8.93
N VAL A 11 -6.52 61.86 -7.75
CA VAL A 11 -6.84 61.28 -6.43
C VAL A 11 -7.78 62.24 -5.71
N THR A 12 -8.90 61.73 -5.18
CA THR A 12 -9.79 62.48 -4.26
C THR A 12 -10.24 61.58 -3.11
N ALA A 13 -10.37 62.18 -1.93
CA ALA A 13 -10.44 61.48 -0.65
C ALA A 13 -11.81 60.85 -0.32
N ASN A 14 -11.78 59.89 0.60
CA ASN A 14 -12.95 59.31 1.28
C ASN A 14 -13.74 60.36 2.07
N ASN A 15 -15.07 60.22 2.13
CA ASN A 15 -15.83 60.36 3.38
C ASN A 15 -17.29 59.84 3.30
N ALA A 16 -17.73 59.20 4.39
CA ALA A 16 -19.12 58.86 4.80
C ALA A 16 -19.90 57.74 4.04
N PRO A 17 -20.89 57.08 4.69
CA PRO A 17 -20.87 56.58 6.08
C PRO A 17 -21.42 55.13 6.25
N HIS A 18 -21.28 54.59 7.47
CA HIS A 18 -21.72 53.26 7.90
C HIS A 18 -23.20 52.94 7.60
N LYS A 19 -23.48 51.85 6.85
CA LYS A 19 -24.86 51.27 6.77
C LYS A 19 -24.98 49.76 6.46
N TRP A 20 -23.92 48.96 6.68
CA TRP A 20 -23.86 47.54 6.23
C TRP A 20 -23.74 46.46 7.32
N TRP A 21 -23.79 46.80 8.61
CA TRP A 21 -23.46 45.85 9.69
C TRP A 21 -24.66 45.12 10.35
N HIS A 22 -25.89 45.62 10.25
CA HIS A 22 -27.02 45.04 10.99
C HIS A 22 -27.64 43.77 10.37
N HIS A 23 -27.46 43.50 9.08
CA HIS A 23 -28.19 42.41 8.41
C HIS A 23 -27.53 41.02 8.49
N ARG A 24 -26.26 40.92 8.91
CA ARG A 24 -25.56 39.62 9.09
C ARG A 24 -25.75 39.01 10.48
N TRP A 25 -25.93 39.82 11.53
CA TRP A 25 -26.07 39.33 12.91
C TRP A 25 -27.36 38.53 13.15
N PHE A 26 -28.50 38.99 12.64
CA PHE A 26 -29.79 38.30 12.83
C PHE A 26 -29.84 36.89 12.22
N LYS A 27 -29.12 36.62 11.12
CA LYS A 27 -29.05 35.28 10.51
C LYS A 27 -28.21 34.29 11.32
N ILE A 28 -27.20 34.74 12.05
CA ILE A 28 -26.34 33.88 12.87
C ILE A 28 -27.08 33.46 14.14
N ILE A 29 -27.77 34.39 14.81
CA ILE A 29 -28.57 34.13 16.02
C ILE A 29 -29.69 33.11 15.72
N GLY A 30 -30.39 33.25 14.59
CA GLY A 30 -31.47 32.32 14.21
C GLY A 30 -30.99 30.87 14.03
N ILE A 31 -29.80 30.65 13.49
CA ILE A 31 -29.23 29.30 13.32
C ILE A 31 -28.88 28.68 14.68
N PHE A 32 -28.28 29.45 15.59
CA PHE A 32 -27.95 28.97 16.95
C PHE A 32 -29.19 28.54 17.74
N VAL A 33 -30.30 29.29 17.65
CA VAL A 33 -31.55 28.93 18.33
C VAL A 33 -32.14 27.63 17.79
N ILE A 34 -32.11 27.40 16.47
CA ILE A 34 -32.61 26.16 15.86
C ILE A 34 -31.76 24.95 16.30
N VAL A 35 -30.43 25.08 16.32
CA VAL A 35 -29.53 24.01 16.78
C VAL A 35 -29.77 23.66 18.25
N LEU A 36 -29.97 24.65 19.12
CA LEU A 36 -30.30 24.44 20.54
C LEU A 36 -31.63 23.71 20.74
N ILE A 37 -32.67 24.05 19.97
CA ILE A 37 -33.97 23.37 20.05
C ILE A 37 -33.87 21.92 19.59
N VAL A 38 -33.19 21.64 18.48
CA VAL A 38 -32.97 20.26 17.99
C VAL A 38 -32.19 19.43 19.01
N PHE A 39 -31.16 20.00 19.64
CA PHE A 39 -30.38 19.32 20.67
C PHE A 39 -31.22 19.00 21.92
N ALA A 40 -32.08 19.94 22.35
CA ALA A 40 -32.99 19.72 23.47
C ALA A 40 -34.03 18.62 23.20
N VAL A 41 -34.56 18.53 21.98
CA VAL A 41 -35.52 17.47 21.59
C VAL A 41 -34.84 16.10 21.56
N ILE A 42 -33.61 16.00 21.03
CA ILE A 42 -32.84 14.75 21.04
C ILE A 42 -32.52 14.31 22.47
N LEU A 43 -32.13 15.23 23.35
CA LEU A 43 -31.86 14.94 24.76
C LEU A 43 -33.14 14.47 25.50
N ALA A 44 -34.29 15.09 25.22
CA ALA A 44 -35.58 14.68 25.77
C ALA A 44 -36.03 13.29 25.27
N LEU A 45 -35.71 12.91 24.03
CA LEU A 45 -35.99 11.57 23.50
C LEU A 45 -35.09 10.50 24.14
N LEU A 46 -33.81 10.80 24.37
CA LEU A 46 -32.87 9.89 25.02
C LEU A 46 -33.20 9.65 26.51
N LEU A 47 -33.69 10.67 27.22
CA LEU A 47 -34.08 10.56 28.63
C LEU A 47 -35.36 9.75 28.87
N ASN A 48 -36.17 9.49 27.83
CA ASN A 48 -37.41 8.69 27.96
C ASN A 48 -37.20 7.17 27.83
N PHE A 49 -35.96 6.69 27.62
CA PHE A 49 -35.65 5.27 27.38
C PHE A 49 -34.99 4.54 28.57
N VAL A 50 -35.29 4.92 29.83
CA VAL A 50 -34.86 4.16 31.02
C VAL A 50 -35.99 4.07 32.07
N VAL A 51 -36.98 3.19 31.82
CA VAL A 51 -37.84 2.62 32.87
C VAL A 51 -38.10 1.14 32.54
N PHE A 52 -37.26 0.24 33.05
CA PHE A 52 -37.62 -1.16 33.23
C PHE A 52 -37.96 -1.37 34.72
N ALA A 53 -39.19 -1.79 34.99
CA ALA A 53 -39.62 -2.11 36.35
C ALA A 53 -39.02 -3.47 36.79
N PRO A 54 -38.67 -3.65 38.08
CA PRO A 54 -38.22 -4.94 38.58
C PRO A 54 -39.40 -5.91 38.69
N GLU A 55 -39.29 -7.06 38.04
CA GLU A 55 -40.27 -8.13 38.13
C GLU A 55 -40.17 -8.85 39.50
N LYS A 56 -41.31 -9.35 40.01
CA LYS A 56 -41.40 -9.98 41.33
C LYS A 56 -40.64 -11.30 41.39
N LEU A 57 -39.82 -11.46 42.42
CA LEU A 57 -39.38 -12.78 42.89
C LEU A 57 -40.53 -13.48 43.63
N GLU A 58 -41.10 -14.52 43.02
CA GLU A 58 -41.86 -15.53 43.75
C GLU A 58 -40.93 -16.65 44.22
N THR A 59 -40.98 -16.96 45.51
CA THR A 59 -40.22 -18.05 46.11
C THR A 59 -41.00 -19.36 46.01
N SER A 60 -40.53 -20.31 45.22
CA SER A 60 -40.98 -21.71 45.25
C SER A 60 -39.79 -22.64 45.49
N SER A 61 -39.97 -23.57 46.43
CA SER A 61 -38.94 -24.49 46.89
C SER A 61 -39.10 -25.87 46.27
N THR A 62 -38.20 -26.27 45.36
CA THR A 62 -38.10 -27.67 44.91
C THR A 62 -36.65 -28.11 44.74
N THR A 63 -36.26 -29.04 45.60
CA THR A 63 -35.27 -30.13 45.44
C THR A 63 -34.18 -29.98 44.37
N ALA A 64 -32.93 -29.85 44.80
CA ALA A 64 -31.77 -29.93 43.92
C ALA A 64 -31.51 -31.38 43.43
N THR A 65 -31.67 -31.63 42.13
CA THR A 65 -31.02 -32.73 41.43
C THR A 65 -29.79 -32.22 40.69
N SER A 66 -28.63 -32.82 40.95
CA SER A 66 -27.36 -32.40 40.35
C SER A 66 -27.34 -32.68 38.85
N LEU A 67 -27.39 -31.61 38.05
CA LEU A 67 -26.95 -31.63 36.66
C LEU A 67 -25.50 -31.17 36.61
N SER A 68 -24.64 -32.00 36.00
CA SER A 68 -23.24 -31.66 35.75
C SER A 68 -23.16 -30.34 34.96
N PRO A 69 -22.21 -29.42 35.26
CA PRO A 69 -22.04 -28.22 34.47
C PRO A 69 -21.61 -28.62 33.07
N GLN A 70 -22.54 -28.54 32.11
CA GLN A 70 -22.20 -28.65 30.70
C GLN A 70 -21.35 -27.43 30.36
N THR A 71 -20.06 -27.65 30.14
CA THR A 71 -19.13 -26.58 29.78
C THR A 71 -19.50 -26.06 28.40
N THR A 72 -20.34 -25.02 28.35
CA THR A 72 -20.59 -24.26 27.14
C THR A 72 -19.29 -23.55 26.77
N THR A 73 -18.45 -24.22 25.99
CA THR A 73 -17.29 -23.59 25.36
C THR A 73 -17.82 -22.59 24.34
N THR A 74 -18.10 -21.37 24.81
CA THR A 74 -18.17 -20.19 23.96
C THR A 74 -16.81 -20.07 23.30
N THR A 75 -16.72 -20.58 22.07
CA THR A 75 -15.56 -20.37 21.21
C THR A 75 -15.57 -18.91 20.78
N THR A 76 -15.14 -18.02 21.67
CA THR A 76 -14.78 -16.66 21.32
C THR A 76 -13.71 -16.78 20.25
N THR A 77 -14.08 -16.53 19.00
CA THR A 77 -13.15 -16.40 17.89
C THR A 77 -12.31 -15.17 18.16
N GLN A 78 -11.21 -15.35 18.90
CA GLN A 78 -10.22 -14.32 19.15
C GLN A 78 -9.83 -13.74 17.79
N GLN A 79 -9.98 -12.42 17.61
CA GLN A 79 -9.48 -11.79 16.39
C GLN A 79 -7.97 -12.04 16.31
N PRO A 80 -7.39 -12.27 15.12
CA PRO A 80 -5.95 -12.43 15.00
C PRO A 80 -5.23 -11.19 15.56
N GLU A 81 -4.33 -11.42 16.52
CA GLU A 81 -3.61 -10.37 17.24
C GLU A 81 -2.22 -10.15 16.63
N TRP A 82 -1.82 -8.88 16.53
CA TRP A 82 -0.45 -8.53 16.15
C TRP A 82 0.50 -8.79 17.31
N SER A 83 1.69 -9.27 16.98
CA SER A 83 2.78 -9.52 17.92
C SER A 83 4.07 -8.86 17.44
N VAL A 84 4.80 -8.20 18.33
CA VAL A 84 6.13 -7.67 18.00
C VAL A 84 7.12 -8.82 17.83
N THR A 85 8.05 -8.65 16.89
CA THR A 85 9.23 -9.53 16.75
C THR A 85 10.50 -8.69 16.88
N GLY A 86 11.68 -9.24 16.57
CA GLY A 86 12.92 -8.46 16.59
C GLY A 86 12.90 -7.29 15.61
N ASN A 87 13.69 -6.26 15.91
CA ASN A 87 13.88 -5.09 15.06
C ASN A 87 15.05 -5.29 14.08
N MET A 88 14.99 -4.64 12.92
CA MET A 88 16.14 -4.47 12.04
C MET A 88 17.28 -3.69 12.74
N ASN A 89 18.51 -3.90 12.31
CA ASN A 89 19.67 -3.14 12.78
C ASN A 89 19.68 -1.72 12.18
N ASN A 90 19.10 -1.53 10.99
CA ASN A 90 18.94 -0.23 10.37
C ASN A 90 17.45 0.05 10.07
N ALA A 91 16.93 1.08 10.71
CA ALA A 91 15.60 1.63 10.41
C ALA A 91 15.50 2.09 8.95
N ARG A 92 14.43 1.71 8.25
CA ARG A 92 14.28 1.96 6.81
C ARG A 92 12.84 1.93 6.30
N TYR A 93 12.58 2.71 5.26
CA TYR A 93 11.37 2.69 4.43
C TYR A 93 11.77 2.70 2.95
N LEU A 94 10.84 2.42 2.03
CA LEU A 94 11.14 2.34 0.58
C LEU A 94 12.18 1.28 0.18
N HIS A 95 12.40 0.33 1.08
CA HIS A 95 13.18 -0.89 0.88
C HIS A 95 12.32 -1.97 0.20
N THR A 96 12.98 -3.05 -0.22
CA THR A 96 12.30 -4.27 -0.66
C THR A 96 12.50 -5.39 0.34
N ALA A 97 11.51 -6.27 0.48
CA ALA A 97 11.60 -7.51 1.23
C ALA A 97 11.36 -8.71 0.30
N SER A 98 12.14 -9.78 0.47
CA SER A 98 12.08 -10.98 -0.36
C SER A 98 12.13 -12.24 0.52
N VAL A 99 11.07 -13.05 0.48
CA VAL A 99 11.05 -14.37 1.15
C VAL A 99 11.90 -15.33 0.33
N LEU A 100 12.95 -15.87 0.95
CA LEU A 100 13.90 -16.78 0.34
C LEU A 100 13.42 -18.23 0.43
N SER A 101 13.98 -19.12 -0.39
CA SER A 101 13.65 -20.57 -0.37
C SER A 101 13.92 -21.24 0.98
N ASN A 102 14.92 -20.75 1.73
CA ASN A 102 15.21 -21.18 3.11
C ASN A 102 14.25 -20.61 4.17
N GLY A 103 13.21 -19.87 3.77
CA GLY A 103 12.19 -19.28 4.64
C GLY A 103 12.59 -17.96 5.31
N LYS A 104 13.85 -17.50 5.20
CA LYS A 104 14.26 -16.19 5.72
C LYS A 104 13.73 -15.05 4.86
N VAL A 105 13.63 -13.86 5.42
CA VAL A 105 13.25 -12.65 4.67
C VAL A 105 14.47 -11.75 4.51
N LEU A 106 14.93 -11.58 3.27
CA LEU A 106 15.97 -10.61 2.92
C LEU A 106 15.33 -9.22 2.76
N VAL A 107 15.85 -8.22 3.47
CA VAL A 107 15.50 -6.81 3.31
C VAL A 107 16.69 -6.04 2.76
N THR A 108 16.47 -5.20 1.74
CA THR A 108 17.56 -4.52 1.02
C THR A 108 17.24 -3.04 0.73
N GLY A 109 18.26 -2.19 0.87
CA GLY A 109 18.19 -0.77 0.51
C GLY A 109 17.15 0.03 1.30
N GLY A 110 16.54 1.01 0.66
CA GLY A 110 15.61 1.96 1.25
C GLY A 110 16.28 3.24 1.76
N LEU A 111 15.48 4.11 2.37
CA LEU A 111 15.90 5.31 3.07
C LEU A 111 15.87 5.05 4.58
N GLY A 112 16.99 5.30 5.26
CA GLY A 112 17.06 5.33 6.72
C GLY A 112 17.12 6.75 7.27
N ASN A 113 17.21 6.87 8.59
CA ASN A 113 17.22 8.18 9.28
C ASN A 113 18.46 9.05 8.96
N SER A 114 19.53 8.45 8.42
CA SER A 114 20.77 9.13 8.03
C SER A 114 20.98 9.21 6.51
N GLY A 115 20.00 8.81 5.69
CA GLY A 115 20.08 8.82 4.22
C GLY A 115 19.84 7.47 3.56
N MET A 116 20.19 7.37 2.27
CA MET A 116 20.05 6.17 1.44
C MET A 116 20.90 5.01 1.97
N LEU A 117 20.34 3.79 1.94
CA LEU A 117 21.02 2.59 2.41
C LEU A 117 21.47 1.70 1.24
N ASN A 118 22.69 1.16 1.34
CA ASN A 118 23.15 0.01 0.57
C ASN A 118 23.16 -1.29 1.41
N SER A 119 22.81 -1.21 2.69
CA SER A 119 22.82 -2.35 3.60
C SER A 119 21.66 -3.31 3.37
N ALA A 120 21.92 -4.58 3.69
CA ALA A 120 20.95 -5.66 3.61
C ALA A 120 20.96 -6.48 4.90
N GLU A 121 19.80 -7.04 5.24
CA GLU A 121 19.57 -7.77 6.50
C GLU A 121 18.65 -8.97 6.26
N LEU A 122 18.86 -10.04 7.03
CA LEU A 122 18.07 -11.27 7.00
C LEU A 122 17.28 -11.41 8.29
N TYR A 123 15.96 -11.48 8.20
CA TYR A 123 15.08 -11.94 9.26
C TYR A 123 14.97 -13.46 9.25
N ASP A 124 15.09 -14.09 10.42
CA ASP A 124 14.86 -15.52 10.61
C ASP A 124 13.53 -15.76 11.36
N PRO A 125 12.45 -16.21 10.68
CA PRO A 125 11.16 -16.45 11.32
C PRO A 125 11.14 -17.48 12.44
N SER A 126 12.15 -18.34 12.55
CA SER A 126 12.22 -19.36 13.60
C SER A 126 12.71 -18.80 14.94
N THR A 127 13.42 -17.68 14.93
CA THR A 127 14.02 -17.05 16.11
C THR A 127 13.56 -15.61 16.34
N GLY A 128 13.01 -14.96 15.32
CA GLY A 128 12.67 -13.53 15.36
C GLY A 128 13.88 -12.59 15.23
N ILE A 129 15.08 -13.14 14.95
CA ILE A 129 16.34 -12.37 14.94
C ILE A 129 16.60 -11.78 13.55
N TRP A 130 17.15 -10.56 13.52
CA TRP A 130 17.68 -9.91 12.32
C TRP A 130 19.22 -9.94 12.33
N THR A 131 19.80 -10.43 11.24
CA THR A 131 21.26 -10.49 11.04
C THR A 131 21.67 -9.68 9.83
N THR A 132 22.68 -8.82 9.96
CA THR A 132 23.26 -8.10 8.83
C THR A 132 23.98 -9.05 7.86
N THR A 133 23.94 -8.75 6.58
CA THR A 133 24.70 -9.46 5.53
C THR A 133 25.58 -8.45 4.77
N SER A 134 26.32 -8.89 3.76
CA SER A 134 27.14 -7.97 2.95
C SER A 134 26.29 -6.83 2.36
N ASN A 135 26.90 -5.67 2.16
CA ASN A 135 26.22 -4.53 1.54
C ASN A 135 26.25 -4.63 0.01
N MET A 136 25.24 -4.04 -0.64
CA MET A 136 25.26 -3.72 -2.07
C MET A 136 26.37 -2.70 -2.38
N SER A 137 26.86 -2.70 -3.61
CA SER A 137 27.86 -1.72 -4.07
C SER A 137 27.31 -0.30 -4.20
N VAL A 138 25.99 -0.16 -4.38
CA VAL A 138 25.30 1.14 -4.52
C VAL A 138 24.10 1.21 -3.58
N ALA A 139 23.93 2.36 -2.92
CA ALA A 139 22.74 2.67 -2.13
C ALA A 139 21.52 2.83 -3.07
N ARG A 140 20.33 2.43 -2.63
CA ARG A 140 19.14 2.49 -3.50
C ARG A 140 17.83 2.43 -2.73
N PHE A 141 16.83 3.16 -3.22
CA PHE A 141 15.42 3.04 -2.81
C PHE A 141 14.52 3.11 -4.05
N HIS A 142 13.25 2.68 -3.94
CA HIS A 142 12.35 2.46 -5.09
C HIS A 142 12.92 1.52 -6.18
N HIS A 143 13.88 0.67 -5.81
CA HIS A 143 14.35 -0.46 -6.61
C HIS A 143 13.37 -1.62 -6.52
N THR A 144 13.59 -2.65 -7.33
CA THR A 144 12.87 -3.92 -7.23
C THR A 144 13.82 -5.05 -6.84
N ALA A 145 13.31 -6.04 -6.11
CA ALA A 145 14.02 -7.26 -5.76
C ALA A 145 13.19 -8.48 -6.21
N SER A 146 13.79 -9.38 -6.99
CA SER A 146 13.14 -10.59 -7.50
C SER A 146 13.95 -11.82 -7.10
N VAL A 147 13.35 -12.73 -6.34
CA VAL A 147 13.92 -14.06 -6.08
C VAL A 147 13.84 -14.86 -7.38
N LEU A 148 14.97 -15.36 -7.84
CA LEU A 148 15.11 -16.09 -9.10
C LEU A 148 14.97 -17.59 -8.90
N SER A 149 14.74 -18.34 -9.99
CA SER A 149 14.68 -19.81 -9.98
C SER A 149 15.99 -20.49 -9.56
N ASN A 150 17.11 -19.76 -9.50
CA ASN A 150 18.40 -20.21 -8.96
C ASN A 150 18.65 -19.71 -7.53
N GLU A 151 17.59 -19.35 -6.80
CA GLU A 151 17.56 -18.88 -5.41
C GLU A 151 18.24 -17.53 -5.13
N LYS A 152 18.96 -16.95 -6.10
CA LYS A 152 19.56 -15.62 -5.98
C LYS A 152 18.50 -14.53 -6.03
N VAL A 153 18.78 -13.38 -5.42
CA VAL A 153 17.88 -12.21 -5.47
C VAL A 153 18.45 -11.17 -6.43
N LEU A 154 17.74 -10.92 -7.53
CA LEU A 154 18.04 -9.85 -8.47
C LEU A 154 17.54 -8.52 -7.91
N VAL A 155 18.45 -7.60 -7.60
CA VAL A 155 18.13 -6.23 -7.21
C VAL A 155 18.50 -5.27 -8.33
N THR A 156 17.53 -4.52 -8.84
CA THR A 156 17.73 -3.65 -10.02
C THR A 156 17.08 -2.28 -9.89
N GLY A 157 17.74 -1.29 -10.48
CA GLY A 157 17.28 0.10 -10.55
C GLY A 157 17.15 0.77 -9.20
N GLY A 158 16.17 1.67 -9.10
CA GLY A 158 15.96 2.57 -7.96
C GLY A 158 16.62 3.93 -8.16
N TYR A 159 16.75 4.65 -7.05
CA TYR A 159 17.31 6.00 -6.99
C TYR A 159 18.34 6.12 -5.86
N ASP A 160 19.39 6.91 -6.10
CA ASP A 160 20.41 7.31 -5.12
C ASP A 160 20.66 8.83 -5.22
N ASN A 161 21.78 9.27 -5.81
CA ASN A 161 22.01 10.63 -6.28
C ASN A 161 21.53 10.83 -7.74
N GLY A 162 20.73 9.90 -8.22
CA GLY A 162 20.20 9.82 -9.58
C GLY A 162 19.52 8.46 -9.81
N TYR A 163 18.79 8.36 -10.93
CA TYR A 163 18.15 7.11 -11.36
C TYR A 163 19.21 6.07 -11.72
N LEU A 164 19.05 4.85 -11.21
CA LEU A 164 19.99 3.75 -11.41
C LEU A 164 19.51 2.82 -12.53
N ASN A 165 20.45 2.33 -13.35
CA ASN A 165 20.24 1.18 -14.24
C ASN A 165 21.03 -0.07 -13.80
N ASN A 166 21.84 0.06 -12.75
CA ASN A 166 22.71 -1.02 -12.29
C ASN A 166 21.92 -2.12 -11.57
N THR A 167 22.44 -3.34 -11.69
CA THR A 167 21.81 -4.56 -11.20
C THR A 167 22.82 -5.41 -10.44
N GLU A 168 22.40 -5.95 -9.30
CA GLU A 168 23.21 -6.77 -8.41
C GLU A 168 22.45 -8.05 -8.06
N LEU A 169 23.17 -9.16 -7.93
CA LEU A 169 22.67 -10.44 -7.49
C LEU A 169 23.14 -10.69 -6.05
N TYR A 170 22.21 -10.93 -5.14
CA TYR A 170 22.52 -11.51 -3.84
C TYR A 170 22.55 -13.03 -3.93
N ASP A 171 23.55 -13.66 -3.32
CA ASP A 171 23.63 -15.11 -3.14
C ASP A 171 23.34 -15.45 -1.66
N PRO A 172 22.15 -15.99 -1.32
CA PRO A 172 21.81 -16.33 0.06
C PRO A 172 22.69 -17.41 0.70
N SER A 173 23.36 -18.24 -0.10
CA SER A 173 24.21 -19.32 0.41
C SER A 173 25.59 -18.79 0.86
N ALA A 174 26.10 -17.78 0.17
CA ALA A 174 27.37 -17.11 0.47
C ALA A 174 27.21 -15.83 1.32
N GLY A 175 26.02 -15.23 1.35
CA GLY A 175 25.77 -13.93 2.00
C GLY A 175 26.42 -12.74 1.26
N THR A 176 26.73 -12.89 -0.03
CA THR A 176 27.51 -11.93 -0.82
C THR A 176 26.71 -11.35 -1.99
N TRP A 177 27.20 -10.22 -2.51
CA TRP A 177 26.66 -9.55 -3.69
C TRP A 177 27.61 -9.70 -4.88
N THR A 178 27.07 -9.70 -6.10
CA THR A 178 27.83 -9.68 -7.35
C THR A 178 27.12 -8.81 -8.37
N THR A 179 27.84 -7.92 -9.06
CA THR A 179 27.28 -7.12 -10.15
C THR A 179 26.96 -7.98 -11.36
N THR A 180 25.92 -7.61 -12.11
CA THR A 180 25.53 -8.27 -13.37
C THR A 180 25.26 -7.20 -14.45
N GLY A 181 24.72 -7.59 -15.60
CA GLY A 181 24.40 -6.63 -16.65
C GLY A 181 23.43 -5.54 -16.18
N ASN A 182 23.57 -4.34 -16.75
CA ASN A 182 22.75 -3.18 -16.42
C ASN A 182 21.56 -3.07 -17.37
N MET A 183 20.44 -2.51 -16.89
CA MET A 183 19.32 -2.13 -17.75
C MET A 183 19.77 -1.08 -18.78
N ASN A 184 19.11 -1.07 -19.94
CA ASN A 184 19.30 -0.06 -20.97
C ASN A 184 18.77 1.31 -20.49
N ASN A 185 17.68 1.32 -19.74
CA ASN A 185 17.12 2.52 -19.12
C ASN A 185 17.26 2.49 -17.60
N ALA A 186 17.85 3.54 -17.04
CA ALA A 186 17.81 3.79 -15.59
C ALA A 186 16.37 4.10 -15.15
N ARG A 187 15.93 3.59 -13.99
CA ARG A 187 14.54 3.75 -13.55
C ARG A 187 14.34 3.54 -12.04
N SER A 188 13.43 4.31 -11.46
CA SER A 188 12.82 4.09 -10.14
C SER A 188 11.31 3.97 -10.27
N PHE A 189 10.61 3.45 -9.24
CA PHE A 189 9.16 3.22 -9.24
C PHE A 189 8.65 2.36 -10.41
N HIS A 190 9.54 1.55 -11.00
CA HIS A 190 9.20 0.50 -11.94
C HIS A 190 8.71 -0.74 -11.19
N THR A 191 8.08 -1.66 -11.92
CA THR A 191 7.76 -2.98 -11.39
C THR A 191 8.66 -4.04 -12.03
N ALA A 192 8.93 -5.12 -11.29
CA ALA A 192 9.61 -6.31 -11.79
C ALA A 192 8.69 -7.53 -11.63
N SER A 193 8.73 -8.44 -12.59
CA SER A 193 7.92 -9.66 -12.61
C SER A 193 8.78 -10.83 -13.08
N LEU A 194 8.96 -11.83 -12.22
CA LEU A 194 9.55 -13.10 -12.64
C LEU A 194 8.54 -13.84 -13.52
N LEU A 195 8.98 -14.23 -14.71
CA LEU A 195 8.18 -14.96 -15.69
C LEU A 195 8.37 -16.47 -15.52
N SER A 196 7.45 -17.26 -16.11
CA SER A 196 7.47 -18.73 -16.03
C SER A 196 8.65 -19.38 -16.74
N ASP A 197 9.34 -18.67 -17.63
CA ASP A 197 10.58 -19.08 -18.30
C ASP A 197 11.85 -18.72 -17.50
N GLY A 198 11.69 -18.08 -16.34
CA GLY A 198 12.79 -17.61 -15.48
C GLY A 198 13.37 -16.24 -15.84
N LEU A 199 12.88 -15.58 -16.90
CA LEU A 199 13.25 -14.19 -17.19
C LEU A 199 12.61 -13.22 -16.18
N VAL A 200 13.22 -12.06 -15.96
CA VAL A 200 12.62 -10.98 -15.17
C VAL A 200 12.22 -9.83 -16.09
N LEU A 201 10.91 -9.61 -16.23
CA LEU A 201 10.34 -8.47 -16.92
C LEU A 201 10.32 -7.24 -16.01
N VAL A 202 10.95 -6.16 -16.44
CA VAL A 202 10.91 -4.84 -15.78
C VAL A 202 10.13 -3.86 -16.64
N THR A 203 9.21 -3.10 -16.04
CA THR A 203 8.25 -2.25 -16.78
C THR A 203 8.08 -0.87 -16.16
N GLY A 204 7.99 0.15 -17.02
CA GLY A 204 7.68 1.53 -16.63
C GLY A 204 8.66 2.13 -15.63
N GLY A 205 8.13 2.92 -14.68
CA GLY A 205 8.90 3.74 -13.77
C GLY A 205 9.20 5.12 -14.33
N GLU A 206 10.09 5.85 -13.66
CA GLU A 206 10.51 7.20 -14.02
C GLU A 206 12.02 7.30 -14.18
N SER A 207 12.46 8.21 -15.05
CA SER A 207 13.86 8.42 -15.38
C SER A 207 14.10 9.83 -15.91
N ARG A 208 15.09 10.54 -15.36
CA ARG A 208 15.62 11.83 -15.86
C ARG A 208 14.54 12.85 -16.27
N GLY A 209 13.47 12.96 -15.48
CA GLY A 209 12.37 13.91 -15.70
C GLY A 209 11.27 13.44 -16.67
N ALA A 210 11.32 12.17 -17.10
CA ALA A 210 10.30 11.51 -17.91
C ALA A 210 9.73 10.27 -17.20
N TYR A 211 8.55 9.85 -17.62
CA TYR A 211 7.93 8.58 -17.22
C TYR A 211 8.07 7.58 -18.37
N LEU A 212 8.39 6.34 -18.05
CA LEU A 212 8.70 5.31 -19.03
C LEU A 212 7.45 4.51 -19.38
N ASN A 213 7.34 4.15 -20.66
CA ASN A 213 6.52 3.03 -21.13
C ASN A 213 7.38 1.82 -21.56
N SER A 214 8.71 1.95 -21.51
CA SER A 214 9.61 0.88 -21.94
C SER A 214 9.65 -0.29 -20.97
N ALA A 215 9.80 -1.48 -21.54
CA ALA A 215 9.97 -2.73 -20.82
C ALA A 215 11.23 -3.45 -21.28
N GLU A 216 11.86 -4.18 -20.35
CA GLU A 216 13.12 -4.89 -20.56
C GLU A 216 13.06 -6.27 -19.87
N LEU A 217 13.70 -7.27 -20.47
CA LEU A 217 13.82 -8.62 -19.95
C LEU A 217 15.26 -8.88 -19.53
N TYR A 218 15.46 -9.27 -18.27
CA TYR A 218 16.73 -9.82 -17.80
C TYR A 218 16.74 -11.34 -17.94
N ASN A 219 17.84 -11.88 -18.46
CA ASN A 219 18.11 -13.31 -18.50
C ASN A 219 19.12 -13.70 -17.40
N PRO A 220 18.70 -14.44 -16.35
CA PRO A 220 19.61 -14.87 -15.27
C PRO A 220 20.76 -15.78 -15.67
N THR A 221 20.64 -16.50 -16.78
CA THR A 221 21.68 -17.43 -17.26
C THR A 221 22.82 -16.69 -17.95
N THR A 222 22.52 -15.59 -18.65
CA THR A 222 23.52 -14.80 -19.41
C THR A 222 23.90 -13.49 -18.73
N GLY A 223 23.08 -13.00 -17.80
CA GLY A 223 23.22 -11.68 -17.18
C GLY A 223 22.86 -10.51 -18.09
N ILE A 224 22.22 -10.76 -19.24
CA ILE A 224 21.95 -9.75 -20.28
C ILE A 224 20.54 -9.18 -20.12
N TRP A 225 20.40 -7.86 -20.32
CA TRP A 225 19.13 -7.16 -20.48
C TRP A 225 18.80 -6.91 -21.95
N THR A 226 17.60 -7.30 -22.38
CA THR A 226 17.09 -7.10 -23.74
C THR A 226 15.81 -6.25 -23.69
N THR A 227 15.68 -5.25 -24.56
CA THR A 227 14.44 -4.47 -24.69
C THR A 227 13.33 -5.32 -25.30
N THR A 228 12.10 -5.13 -24.84
CA THR A 228 10.88 -5.72 -25.45
C THR A 228 9.92 -4.61 -25.87
N SER A 229 8.73 -4.95 -26.36
CA SER A 229 7.71 -3.96 -26.76
C SER A 229 7.40 -2.99 -25.63
N ASN A 230 7.10 -1.74 -25.99
CA ASN A 230 6.67 -0.72 -25.04
C ASN A 230 5.18 -0.87 -24.70
N MET A 231 4.80 -0.48 -23.48
CA MET A 231 3.41 -0.23 -23.12
C MET A 231 2.85 0.95 -23.94
N THR A 232 1.53 0.98 -24.11
CA THR A 232 0.79 2.11 -24.70
C THR A 232 0.86 3.32 -23.77
N SER A 233 0.69 3.10 -22.47
CA SER A 233 0.75 4.15 -21.45
C SER A 233 2.13 4.23 -20.82
N ILE A 234 2.71 5.44 -20.74
CA ILE A 234 3.77 5.74 -19.77
C ILE A 234 3.19 5.56 -18.36
N ARG A 235 3.92 4.93 -17.44
CA ARG A 235 3.47 4.75 -16.05
C ARG A 235 4.61 4.56 -15.07
N HIS A 236 4.51 5.20 -13.91
CA HIS A 236 5.30 4.91 -12.71
C HIS A 236 4.34 4.60 -11.54
N LYS A 237 4.84 3.94 -10.47
CA LYS A 237 4.06 3.64 -9.25
C LYS A 237 2.77 2.83 -9.53
N HIS A 238 2.73 2.15 -10.66
CA HIS A 238 1.73 1.16 -11.02
C HIS A 238 2.04 -0.15 -10.28
N THR A 239 1.10 -1.09 -10.34
CA THR A 239 1.34 -2.46 -9.89
C THR A 239 1.47 -3.39 -11.09
N SER A 240 2.16 -4.52 -10.88
CA SER A 240 2.18 -5.65 -11.81
C SER A 240 1.70 -6.92 -11.14
N SER A 241 1.00 -7.78 -11.87
CA SER A 241 0.49 -9.06 -11.40
C SER A 241 0.74 -10.15 -12.43
N VAL A 242 1.47 -11.20 -12.06
CA VAL A 242 1.77 -12.35 -12.92
C VAL A 242 0.66 -13.39 -12.77
N PHE A 243 0.09 -13.83 -13.88
CA PHE A 243 -0.92 -14.88 -13.91
C PHE A 243 -0.30 -16.27 -14.06
N SER A 244 -1.06 -17.31 -13.70
CA SER A 244 -0.73 -18.71 -13.98
C SER A 244 -0.55 -19.03 -15.47
N SER A 245 -1.10 -18.19 -16.36
CA SER A 245 -0.88 -18.25 -17.82
C SER A 245 0.46 -17.64 -18.28
N GLY A 246 1.28 -17.13 -17.36
CA GLY A 246 2.53 -16.42 -17.65
C GLY A 246 2.35 -14.96 -18.08
N LYS A 247 1.13 -14.52 -18.41
CA LYS A 247 0.85 -13.11 -18.76
C LYS A 247 1.01 -12.20 -17.54
N VAL A 248 1.42 -10.96 -17.78
CA VAL A 248 1.60 -9.95 -16.72
C VAL A 248 0.62 -8.80 -16.93
N LEU A 249 -0.30 -8.60 -15.98
CA LEU A 249 -1.11 -7.38 -15.91
C LEU A 249 -0.26 -6.24 -15.34
N VAL A 250 -0.31 -5.06 -15.94
CA VAL A 250 0.06 -3.80 -15.29
C VAL A 250 -1.18 -2.92 -15.17
N THR A 251 -1.36 -2.24 -14.03
CA THR A 251 -2.56 -1.43 -13.80
C THR A 251 -2.29 -0.17 -12.99
N GLY A 252 -3.00 0.91 -13.36
CA GLY A 252 -2.90 2.23 -12.74
C GLY A 252 -1.51 2.86 -12.85
N GLY A 253 -1.11 3.56 -11.79
CA GLY A 253 0.09 4.41 -11.75
C GLY A 253 -0.20 5.85 -12.16
N GLY A 254 0.88 6.63 -12.28
CA GLY A 254 0.86 8.04 -12.62
C GLY A 254 1.62 8.39 -13.91
N THR A 255 1.36 9.60 -14.40
CA THR A 255 2.05 10.27 -15.50
C THR A 255 2.31 11.74 -15.10
N ARG A 256 2.76 12.59 -16.03
CA ARG A 256 2.94 14.02 -15.76
C ARG A 256 1.59 14.74 -15.54
N GLY A 257 1.15 14.81 -14.29
CA GLY A 257 -0.06 15.55 -13.88
C GLY A 257 -1.37 14.79 -14.02
N ALA A 258 -1.35 13.46 -14.23
CA ALA A 258 -2.56 12.64 -14.29
C ALA A 258 -2.32 11.22 -13.76
N TYR A 259 -3.29 10.70 -13.01
CA TYR A 259 -3.35 9.30 -12.60
C TYR A 259 -4.07 8.45 -13.64
N LEU A 260 -3.66 7.19 -13.74
CA LEU A 260 -4.21 6.22 -14.68
C LEU A 260 -5.23 5.31 -14.00
N ASN A 261 -6.28 4.99 -14.73
CA ASN A 261 -7.16 3.85 -14.50
C ASN A 261 -6.95 2.75 -15.56
N SER A 262 -6.04 2.94 -16.51
CA SER A 262 -5.78 2.01 -17.59
C SER A 262 -4.92 0.83 -17.16
N ALA A 263 -5.22 -0.34 -17.74
CA ALA A 263 -4.47 -1.56 -17.55
C ALA A 263 -4.06 -2.18 -18.91
N GLU A 264 -2.95 -2.90 -18.90
CA GLU A 264 -2.37 -3.53 -20.08
C GLU A 264 -1.84 -4.92 -19.70
N LEU A 265 -1.89 -5.88 -20.63
CA LEU A 265 -1.38 -7.23 -20.49
C LEU A 265 -0.11 -7.40 -21.33
N TYR A 266 0.97 -7.86 -20.72
CA TYR A 266 2.12 -8.39 -21.46
C TYR A 266 1.88 -9.86 -21.78
N ASP A 267 2.04 -10.22 -23.05
CA ASP A 267 2.12 -11.62 -23.48
C ASP A 267 3.59 -11.98 -23.73
N PRO A 268 4.24 -12.78 -22.85
CA PRO A 268 5.66 -13.10 -23.00
C PRO A 268 5.94 -14.00 -24.20
N SER A 269 4.96 -14.75 -24.70
CA SER A 269 5.15 -15.63 -25.86
C SER A 269 5.25 -14.86 -27.18
N ALA A 270 4.57 -13.70 -27.26
CA ALA A 270 4.58 -12.81 -28.41
C ALA A 270 5.49 -11.58 -28.20
N GLY A 271 5.89 -11.27 -26.96
CA GLY A 271 6.70 -10.10 -26.62
C GLY A 271 5.97 -8.77 -26.81
N ILE A 272 4.64 -8.75 -26.68
CA ILE A 272 3.79 -7.57 -26.95
C ILE A 272 2.94 -7.17 -25.74
N TRP A 273 2.50 -5.90 -25.76
CA TRP A 273 1.49 -5.37 -24.84
C TRP A 273 0.13 -5.27 -25.53
N ILE A 274 -0.92 -5.59 -24.79
CA ILE A 274 -2.32 -5.55 -25.25
C ILE A 274 -3.11 -4.74 -24.22
N THR A 275 -3.88 -3.74 -24.66
CA THR A 275 -4.78 -2.99 -23.78
C THR A 275 -5.93 -3.87 -23.31
N THR A 276 -6.34 -3.73 -22.06
CA THR A 276 -7.49 -4.44 -21.48
C THR A 276 -8.48 -3.44 -20.86
N GLY A 277 -9.51 -3.91 -20.14
CA GLY A 277 -10.46 -3.05 -19.47
C GLY A 277 -9.79 -2.04 -18.53
N ASN A 278 -10.48 -0.92 -18.29
CA ASN A 278 -10.03 0.13 -17.37
C ASN A 278 -10.76 -0.01 -16.02
N MET A 279 -10.06 0.33 -14.93
CA MET A 279 -10.69 0.55 -13.63
C MET A 279 -11.65 1.73 -13.68
N THR A 280 -12.61 1.75 -12.77
CA THR A 280 -13.50 2.90 -12.54
C THR A 280 -12.71 4.08 -11.98
N ASN A 281 -11.87 3.80 -10.97
CA ASN A 281 -11.06 4.80 -10.30
C ASN A 281 -9.62 4.80 -10.82
N ARG A 282 -9.05 6.01 -10.98
CA ARG A 282 -7.62 6.20 -11.26
C ARG A 282 -6.85 6.06 -9.95
N ARG A 283 -5.66 5.47 -9.99
CA ARG A 283 -4.84 5.27 -8.78
C ARG A 283 -3.38 5.03 -9.07
N GLU A 284 -2.52 5.71 -8.33
CA GLU A 284 -1.13 5.30 -8.07
C GLU A 284 -0.99 4.78 -6.64
N TYR A 285 0.09 4.04 -6.33
CA TYR A 285 0.38 3.57 -4.96
C TYR A 285 -0.71 2.72 -4.29
N HIS A 286 -1.60 2.15 -5.10
CA HIS A 286 -2.50 1.05 -4.72
C HIS A 286 -1.73 -0.27 -4.61
N THR A 287 -2.36 -1.28 -4.03
CA THR A 287 -1.88 -2.67 -4.09
C THR A 287 -2.69 -3.48 -5.08
N ALA A 288 -2.10 -4.52 -5.65
CA ALA A 288 -2.78 -5.50 -6.49
C ALA A 288 -2.42 -6.92 -6.02
N SER A 289 -3.44 -7.72 -5.73
CA SER A 289 -3.30 -9.06 -5.15
C SER A 289 -3.99 -10.08 -6.05
N VAL A 290 -3.22 -11.04 -6.59
CA VAL A 290 -3.77 -12.17 -7.34
C VAL A 290 -4.39 -13.14 -6.34
N LEU A 291 -5.71 -13.31 -6.40
CA LEU A 291 -6.47 -14.23 -5.56
C LEU A 291 -6.27 -15.69 -6.04
N SER A 292 -6.65 -16.65 -5.19
CA SER A 292 -6.51 -18.09 -5.49
C SER A 292 -7.30 -18.56 -6.73
N ASN A 293 -8.31 -17.81 -7.16
CA ASN A 293 -9.07 -18.05 -8.39
C ASN A 293 -8.50 -17.31 -9.62
N GLY A 294 -7.36 -16.63 -9.50
CA GLY A 294 -6.70 -15.88 -10.58
C GLY A 294 -7.21 -14.46 -10.81
N ILE A 295 -8.29 -14.03 -10.14
CA ILE A 295 -8.80 -12.65 -10.20
C ILE A 295 -7.82 -11.72 -9.47
N VAL A 296 -7.59 -10.51 -9.98
CA VAL A 296 -6.75 -9.51 -9.29
C VAL A 296 -7.62 -8.55 -8.49
N LEU A 297 -7.46 -8.53 -7.17
CA LEU A 297 -8.02 -7.48 -6.32
C LEU A 297 -7.08 -6.28 -6.30
N VAL A 298 -7.56 -5.11 -6.72
CA VAL A 298 -6.86 -3.83 -6.54
C VAL A 298 -7.51 -3.01 -5.45
N THR A 299 -6.72 -2.47 -4.51
CA THR A 299 -7.26 -1.75 -3.33
C THR A 299 -6.57 -0.41 -3.08
N GLY A 300 -7.37 0.60 -2.73
CA GLY A 300 -6.91 1.92 -2.29
C GLY A 300 -6.10 2.69 -3.34
N GLY A 301 -5.05 3.35 -2.88
CA GLY A 301 -4.18 4.23 -3.66
C GLY A 301 -4.61 5.71 -3.63
N ASN A 302 -3.86 6.51 -4.38
CA ASN A 302 -4.01 7.96 -4.47
C ASN A 302 -4.66 8.40 -5.79
N ASN A 303 -5.66 9.29 -5.71
CA ASN A 303 -6.31 9.95 -6.84
C ASN A 303 -6.38 11.49 -6.61
N ALA A 304 -5.21 12.09 -6.34
CA ALA A 304 -5.00 13.44 -5.78
C ALA A 304 -5.60 13.59 -4.38
N PHE A 305 -6.88 13.95 -4.31
CA PHE A 305 -7.67 14.03 -3.09
C PHE A 305 -9.14 13.80 -3.51
N PRO A 306 -9.85 12.82 -2.92
CA PRO A 306 -9.47 12.02 -1.75
C PRO A 306 -8.51 10.85 -2.06
N TYR A 307 -7.90 10.32 -1.00
CA TYR A 307 -7.33 8.97 -0.99
C TYR A 307 -8.46 7.95 -1.12
N LEU A 308 -8.19 6.82 -1.79
CA LEU A 308 -9.22 5.84 -2.07
C LEU A 308 -9.36 4.84 -0.93
N ASN A 309 -10.60 4.54 -0.55
CA ASN A 309 -10.99 3.31 0.14
C ASN A 309 -11.64 2.28 -0.81
N THR A 310 -11.77 2.61 -2.10
CA THR A 310 -12.38 1.72 -3.09
C THR A 310 -11.49 0.53 -3.41
N ALA A 311 -12.12 -0.58 -3.77
CA ALA A 311 -11.45 -1.74 -4.34
C ALA A 311 -12.23 -2.23 -5.58
N GLU A 312 -11.50 -2.84 -6.51
CA GLU A 312 -12.04 -3.35 -7.78
C GLU A 312 -11.34 -4.67 -8.15
N LEU A 313 -12.09 -5.62 -8.68
CA LEU A 313 -11.61 -6.93 -9.14
C LEU A 313 -11.41 -6.91 -10.67
N TYR A 314 -10.27 -7.40 -11.14
CA TYR A 314 -10.03 -7.67 -12.57
C TYR A 314 -10.12 -9.17 -12.86
N ASP A 315 -11.02 -9.54 -13.75
CA ASP A 315 -11.13 -10.90 -14.26
C ASP A 315 -10.27 -11.06 -15.54
N PRO A 316 -9.18 -11.84 -15.51
CA PRO A 316 -8.30 -12.03 -16.66
C PRO A 316 -8.94 -12.86 -17.79
N SER A 317 -10.06 -13.55 -17.55
CA SER A 317 -10.74 -14.34 -18.59
C SER A 317 -11.63 -13.49 -19.49
N THR A 318 -12.21 -12.42 -18.95
CA THR A 318 -13.06 -11.46 -19.69
C THR A 318 -12.38 -10.13 -19.99
N GLY A 319 -11.30 -9.79 -19.27
CA GLY A 319 -10.64 -8.50 -19.37
C GLY A 319 -11.43 -7.35 -18.73
N THR A 320 -12.39 -7.67 -17.85
CA THR A 320 -13.31 -6.69 -17.24
C THR A 320 -12.94 -6.35 -15.79
N TRP A 321 -13.38 -5.16 -15.35
CA TRP A 321 -13.26 -4.71 -13.96
C TRP A 321 -14.65 -4.62 -13.31
N THR A 322 -14.75 -5.07 -12.06
CA THR A 322 -15.97 -5.01 -11.25
C THR A 322 -15.64 -4.34 -9.91
N ALA A 323 -16.45 -3.38 -9.49
CA ALA A 323 -16.30 -2.75 -8.17
C ALA A 323 -16.74 -3.70 -7.05
N THR A 324 -16.03 -3.67 -5.93
CA THR A 324 -16.35 -4.44 -4.70
C THR A 324 -16.94 -3.53 -3.64
N SER A 325 -17.29 -4.09 -2.49
CA SER A 325 -17.37 -3.32 -1.23
C SER A 325 -16.08 -2.52 -1.00
N ASN A 326 -16.24 -1.35 -0.37
CA ASN A 326 -15.13 -0.46 -0.02
C ASN A 326 -14.47 -0.87 1.31
N MET A 327 -13.18 -0.60 1.45
CA MET A 327 -12.46 -0.63 2.73
C MET A 327 -13.08 0.38 3.71
N ILE A 328 -12.95 0.12 5.01
CA ILE A 328 -13.36 1.03 6.08
C ILE A 328 -12.50 2.30 6.04
N ASN A 329 -11.18 2.17 5.83
CA ASN A 329 -10.26 3.30 5.76
C ASN A 329 -9.72 3.50 4.34
N ALA A 330 -9.71 4.76 3.89
CA ALA A 330 -8.93 5.16 2.72
C ALA A 330 -7.44 5.00 3.02
N ARG A 331 -6.67 4.51 2.05
CA ARG A 331 -5.23 4.28 2.23
C ARG A 331 -4.48 4.20 0.88
N SER A 332 -3.28 4.76 0.89
CA SER A 332 -2.22 4.60 -0.12
C SER A 332 -0.97 4.13 0.61
N PHE A 333 0.01 3.57 -0.12
CA PHE A 333 1.29 3.10 0.45
C PHE A 333 1.15 1.99 1.50
N HIS A 334 -0.03 1.37 1.55
CA HIS A 334 -0.34 0.20 2.36
C HIS A 334 0.23 -1.06 1.71
N THR A 335 0.18 -2.16 2.45
CA THR A 335 0.48 -3.49 1.92
C THR A 335 -0.78 -4.35 1.89
N ALA A 336 -0.83 -5.30 0.96
CA ALA A 336 -1.90 -6.28 0.86
C ALA A 336 -1.31 -7.69 0.72
N SER A 337 -1.74 -8.62 1.56
CA SER A 337 -1.23 -9.99 1.64
C SER A 337 -2.36 -10.99 1.51
N VAL A 338 -2.31 -11.85 0.49
CA VAL A 338 -3.26 -12.97 0.35
C VAL A 338 -2.87 -14.04 1.37
N LEU A 339 -3.81 -14.37 2.25
CA LEU A 339 -3.63 -15.36 3.31
C LEU A 339 -3.96 -16.77 2.80
N SER A 340 -3.49 -17.79 3.52
CA SER A 340 -3.74 -19.21 3.19
C SER A 340 -5.24 -19.61 3.17
N ASN A 341 -6.09 -18.84 3.86
CA ASN A 341 -7.55 -19.00 3.84
C ASN A 341 -8.25 -18.23 2.71
N GLY A 342 -7.49 -17.64 1.78
CA GLY A 342 -8.01 -16.89 0.63
C GLY A 342 -8.42 -15.44 0.92
N LYS A 343 -8.45 -15.00 2.18
CA LYS A 343 -8.73 -13.59 2.53
C LYS A 343 -7.51 -12.71 2.22
N VAL A 344 -7.74 -11.42 2.00
CA VAL A 344 -6.65 -10.44 1.81
C VAL A 344 -6.53 -9.56 3.03
N LEU A 345 -5.40 -9.65 3.72
CA LEU A 345 -5.03 -8.74 4.80
C LEU A 345 -4.45 -7.46 4.20
N VAL A 346 -5.07 -6.32 4.51
CA VAL A 346 -4.62 -4.98 4.11
C VAL A 346 -4.22 -4.20 5.36
N THR A 347 -3.00 -3.67 5.40
CA THR A 347 -2.44 -3.08 6.62
C THR A 347 -1.81 -1.71 6.36
N ASN A 348 -1.93 -0.83 7.36
CA ASN A 348 -1.17 0.42 7.44
C ASN A 348 -1.34 1.35 6.21
N GLY A 349 -0.33 2.14 5.86
CA GLY A 349 -0.40 3.18 4.82
C GLY A 349 -0.85 4.54 5.34
N TRP A 350 -1.13 5.47 4.43
CA TRP A 350 -1.53 6.85 4.73
C TRP A 350 -2.87 7.20 4.09
N ASN A 351 -3.74 7.91 4.81
CA ASN A 351 -5.09 8.25 4.36
C ASN A 351 -5.28 9.70 3.88
N GLY A 352 -4.17 10.46 3.73
CA GLY A 352 -4.18 11.90 3.44
C GLY A 352 -4.16 12.81 4.66
N TYR A 353 -4.39 12.27 5.86
CA TYR A 353 -4.40 13.01 7.14
C TYR A 353 -3.48 12.37 8.19
N PHE A 354 -3.54 11.04 8.32
CA PHE A 354 -2.86 10.25 9.34
C PHE A 354 -2.19 9.02 8.73
N TYR A 355 -1.03 8.67 9.25
CA TYR A 355 -0.45 7.34 9.08
C TYR A 355 -1.34 6.35 9.83
N LEU A 356 -1.59 5.19 9.23
CA LEU A 356 -2.50 4.19 9.78
C LEU A 356 -1.72 3.07 10.48
N ASN A 357 -2.26 2.64 11.63
CA ASN A 357 -1.95 1.36 12.25
C ASN A 357 -3.10 0.34 12.14
N SER A 358 -4.18 0.69 11.44
CA SER A 358 -5.32 -0.19 11.22
C SER A 358 -5.03 -1.22 10.13
N ALA A 359 -5.50 -2.45 10.37
CA ALA A 359 -5.58 -3.49 9.37
C ALA A 359 -7.03 -3.96 9.16
N GLU A 360 -7.30 -4.45 7.96
CA GLU A 360 -8.61 -4.91 7.50
C GLU A 360 -8.45 -6.21 6.69
N LEU A 361 -9.43 -7.10 6.80
CA LEU A 361 -9.52 -8.33 6.01
C LEU A 361 -10.63 -8.18 4.97
N TYR A 362 -10.29 -8.38 3.70
CA TYR A 362 -11.25 -8.63 2.63
C TYR A 362 -11.56 -10.12 2.54
N ASP A 363 -12.86 -10.46 2.50
CA ASP A 363 -13.34 -11.80 2.23
C ASP A 363 -13.94 -11.88 0.82
N PRO A 364 -13.24 -12.50 -0.16
CA PRO A 364 -13.71 -12.59 -1.53
C PRO A 364 -14.94 -13.50 -1.71
N SER A 365 -15.30 -14.32 -0.71
CA SER A 365 -16.48 -15.18 -0.79
C SER A 365 -17.79 -14.47 -0.46
N THR A 366 -17.71 -13.32 0.23
CA THR A 366 -18.87 -12.52 0.68
C THR A 366 -18.85 -11.08 0.17
N ASP A 367 -17.76 -10.64 -0.47
CA ASP A 367 -17.50 -9.24 -0.82
C ASP A 367 -17.65 -8.31 0.41
N THR A 368 -16.95 -8.65 1.49
CA THR A 368 -16.99 -7.86 2.74
C THR A 368 -15.61 -7.49 3.25
N TRP A 369 -15.52 -6.32 3.85
CA TRP A 369 -14.36 -5.85 4.61
C TRP A 369 -14.65 -5.88 6.10
N THR A 370 -13.72 -6.40 6.88
CA THR A 370 -13.81 -6.47 8.35
C THR A 370 -12.55 -5.93 8.99
N THR A 371 -12.66 -5.12 10.03
CA THR A 371 -11.49 -4.68 10.82
C THR A 371 -10.91 -5.86 11.59
N THR A 372 -9.58 -5.92 11.67
CA THR A 372 -8.85 -6.88 12.51
C THR A 372 -7.94 -6.12 13.50
N GLY A 373 -7.07 -6.83 14.22
CA GLY A 373 -6.07 -6.24 15.11
C GLY A 373 -5.25 -5.13 14.44
N LYS A 374 -4.68 -4.23 15.26
CA LYS A 374 -3.85 -3.10 14.82
C LYS A 374 -2.38 -3.36 15.10
N THR A 375 -1.50 -2.81 14.26
CA THR A 375 -0.06 -2.75 14.56
C THR A 375 0.19 -1.73 15.67
N ASN A 376 1.32 -1.87 16.37
CA ASN A 376 1.77 -0.92 17.38
C ASN A 376 2.17 0.42 16.76
N ASN A 377 2.86 0.39 15.62
CA ASN A 377 3.27 1.61 14.92
C ASN A 377 2.40 1.88 13.71
N ALA A 378 1.96 3.13 13.56
CA ALA A 378 1.43 3.66 12.32
C ALA A 378 2.59 3.89 11.34
N ARG A 379 2.43 3.46 10.09
CA ARG A 379 3.51 3.45 9.10
C ARG A 379 2.99 3.48 7.66
N ASP A 380 3.76 4.05 6.76
CA ASP A 380 3.63 3.84 5.31
C ASP A 380 4.96 3.37 4.71
N TYR A 381 4.98 2.99 3.43
CA TYR A 381 6.19 2.56 2.71
C TYR A 381 6.99 1.44 3.40
N HIS A 382 6.31 0.64 4.22
CA HIS A 382 6.78 -0.61 4.80
C HIS A 382 6.59 -1.75 3.79
N THR A 383 7.14 -2.92 4.13
CA THR A 383 6.91 -4.15 3.36
C THR A 383 6.14 -5.17 4.20
N ALA A 384 5.34 -6.00 3.55
CA ALA A 384 4.69 -7.17 4.16
C ALA A 384 5.13 -8.45 3.44
N SER A 385 5.49 -9.49 4.20
CA SER A 385 5.92 -10.78 3.66
C SER A 385 5.09 -11.90 4.27
N VAL A 386 4.40 -12.67 3.43
CA VAL A 386 3.72 -13.91 3.85
C VAL A 386 4.79 -14.99 4.06
N LEU A 387 4.88 -15.49 5.27
CA LEU A 387 5.88 -16.47 5.69
C LEU A 387 5.38 -17.90 5.45
N SER A 388 6.31 -18.88 5.41
CA SER A 388 6.00 -20.30 5.23
C SER A 388 5.11 -20.90 6.33
N ASN A 389 5.07 -20.29 7.52
CA ASN A 389 4.17 -20.64 8.61
C ASN A 389 2.78 -19.98 8.53
N GLY A 390 2.49 -19.25 7.45
CA GLY A 390 1.21 -18.57 7.20
C GLY A 390 1.07 -17.18 7.86
N LYS A 391 2.02 -16.75 8.69
CA LYS A 391 2.03 -15.41 9.29
C LYS A 391 2.40 -14.33 8.29
N VAL A 392 2.03 -13.08 8.55
CA VAL A 392 2.46 -11.91 7.78
C VAL A 392 3.44 -11.06 8.59
N LEU A 393 4.68 -10.95 8.10
CA LEU A 393 5.70 -10.05 8.66
C LEU A 393 5.57 -8.66 8.03
N VAL A 394 5.15 -7.67 8.81
CA VAL A 394 5.25 -6.24 8.47
C VAL A 394 6.58 -5.71 9.00
N THR A 395 7.39 -5.04 8.17
CA THR A 395 8.71 -4.51 8.59
C THR A 395 9.03 -3.15 7.97
N GLY A 396 9.71 -2.31 8.76
CA GLY A 396 10.15 -0.97 8.37
C GLY A 396 9.02 0.01 8.11
N GLY A 397 9.24 0.98 7.24
CA GLY A 397 8.28 2.05 6.92
C GLY A 397 8.54 3.35 7.67
N TYR A 398 7.74 4.38 7.37
CA TYR A 398 7.88 5.74 7.88
C TYR A 398 6.62 6.16 8.64
N ASN A 399 6.78 6.83 9.79
CA ASN A 399 5.67 7.18 10.69
C ASN A 399 5.32 8.69 10.72
N GLY A 400 5.76 9.44 9.71
CA GLY A 400 5.66 10.91 9.68
C GLY A 400 6.76 11.66 10.41
N HIS A 401 7.68 10.95 11.09
CA HIS A 401 8.78 11.55 11.84
C HIS A 401 10.12 10.86 11.50
N ILE A 402 10.17 9.54 11.61
CA ILE A 402 11.37 8.71 11.42
C ILE A 402 11.07 7.48 10.58
N ALA A 403 12.12 6.95 9.94
CA ALA A 403 12.15 5.58 9.48
C ALA A 403 12.09 4.62 10.68
N LEU A 404 11.40 3.50 10.51
CA LEU A 404 11.24 2.45 11.53
C LEU A 404 12.17 1.27 11.27
N ASP A 405 12.68 0.68 12.35
CA ASP A 405 13.37 -0.60 12.42
C ASP A 405 12.44 -1.75 12.83
N SER A 406 11.37 -1.43 13.57
CA SER A 406 10.42 -2.40 14.13
C SER A 406 9.73 -3.26 13.08
N ALA A 407 9.57 -4.53 13.43
CA ALA A 407 8.80 -5.51 12.69
C ALA A 407 7.73 -6.17 13.58
N GLU A 408 6.61 -6.53 12.95
CA GLU A 408 5.41 -7.05 13.62
C GLU A 408 4.84 -8.23 12.80
N LEU A 409 4.30 -9.23 13.50
CA LEU A 409 3.72 -10.45 12.94
C LEU A 409 2.21 -10.48 13.18
N TYR A 410 1.46 -10.76 12.11
CA TYR A 410 0.05 -11.20 12.13
C TYR A 410 -0.01 -12.73 12.01
#